data_AF-A9IPA7-F1
#
_entry.id   AF-A9IPA7-F1
#
_cell.length_a   1.000
_cell.length_b   1.000
_cell.length_c   1.000
_cell.angle_alpha   90.00
_cell.angle_beta   90.00
_cell.angle_gamma   90.00
#
_symmetry.space_group_name_H-M   'P 1'
#
loop_
_entity.id
_entity.type
_entity.pdbx_description
1 polymer ?
#
loop_
_entity_poly.entity_id
_entity_poly.type
_entity_poly.pdbx_seq_one_letter_code
_entity_poly.pdbx_strand_id
1 'polypeptide(L)'
;MARRPISKSPAPAVAAPCWPRAAGRRPIPASSLCNGWKPPGPVPAPARASTWHWAPPRRRPATTPPATTSVSWMPRRWRACCRQVCRKRPASSRIWRLTARAAFPHCPRAALRSPPMPPIETSCPPAPRQGIRIAAPDAGALQAECQAARNFLQGLGLARYVQAVPDGPHAMHFEPSQALLDQAPQRDTTALCARLGLDTEARADDLAREILLAMLLGPVAFPFPDAAELRSAVRIRQHIVQAARKTALAFDTEQAERPAGYWRYDEARGFTIEPGVSLIEALQKATQPDASGKLYSFSCYRATEYVTLLGIALELRDAHPALYARLERQWQTRAIMSGPFHDVFLREYGSMDAPLPPRYYVPGDRLWFRNPDAHSSNVEGYEGSWVFYLGSGLFNNFWKRDQPYTLTSKCVEIYHWRDGARQDGQGRLVLDEAIVEERVARSLADPAMVRDILARMLRRRDPQGVYAEGGCIDATRECAQWVLPGTAQIVLPDA
;
A
#
# COMPACT_ATOMS: atom_id res chain seq x y z
N MET A 1 60.50 34.62 -24.27
CA MET A 1 59.50 34.91 -25.33
C MET A 1 58.38 33.88 -25.17
N ALA A 2 57.26 34.11 -24.47
CA ALA A 2 56.37 35.27 -24.41
C ALA A 2 55.66 35.56 -25.76
N ARG A 3 54.45 34.98 -25.93
CA ARG A 3 53.35 35.46 -26.80
C ARG A 3 52.00 34.90 -26.31
N ARG A 4 51.21 35.75 -25.65
CA ARG A 4 49.74 35.71 -25.61
C ARG A 4 49.22 36.67 -26.71
N PRO A 5 47.90 36.79 -26.94
CA PRO A 5 46.89 35.74 -27.19
C PRO A 5 46.10 36.04 -28.48
N ILE A 6 45.16 35.17 -28.88
CA ILE A 6 44.08 35.56 -29.82
C ILE A 6 42.72 35.27 -29.20
N SER A 7 41.86 36.28 -29.28
CA SER A 7 40.47 36.29 -28.80
C SER A 7 39.55 35.34 -29.57
N LYS A 8 38.58 34.74 -28.87
CA LYS A 8 37.29 34.34 -29.47
C LYS A 8 36.15 34.74 -28.51
N SER A 9 35.28 35.60 -29.00
CA SER A 9 34.02 35.98 -28.34
C SER A 9 32.98 34.84 -28.40
N PRO A 10 32.02 34.77 -27.47
CA PRO A 10 31.04 33.69 -27.40
C PRO A 10 29.86 33.87 -28.36
N ALA A 11 29.26 32.74 -28.77
CA ALA A 11 27.96 32.65 -29.44
C ALA A 11 26.84 32.33 -28.40
N PRO A 12 25.56 32.54 -28.72
CA PRO A 12 24.55 32.87 -27.71
C PRO A 12 24.00 31.67 -26.92
N ALA A 13 23.57 31.95 -25.69
CA ALA A 13 22.88 30.99 -24.84
C ALA A 13 21.44 30.73 -25.33
N VAL A 14 21.09 29.44 -25.47
CA VAL A 14 19.69 29.00 -25.59
C VAL A 14 19.16 28.77 -24.19
N ALA A 15 18.03 29.40 -23.85
CA ALA A 15 17.44 29.33 -22.51
C ALA A 15 16.81 27.95 -22.25
N ALA A 16 17.30 27.26 -21.23
CA ALA A 16 16.60 26.11 -20.64
C ALA A 16 15.49 26.61 -19.68
N PRO A 17 14.27 26.05 -19.71
CA PRO A 17 13.20 26.46 -18.81
C PRO A 17 13.51 26.05 -17.36
N CYS A 18 13.56 27.04 -16.46
CA CYS A 18 13.75 26.84 -15.03
C CYS A 18 12.55 26.12 -14.41
N TRP A 19 12.76 24.88 -13.95
CA TRP A 19 11.91 24.29 -12.91
C TRP A 19 12.44 24.69 -11.52
N PRO A 20 11.58 25.08 -10.57
CA PRO A 20 12.03 25.51 -9.26
C PRO A 20 12.65 24.35 -8.48
N ARG A 21 13.89 24.52 -8.03
CA ARG A 21 14.55 23.60 -7.09
C ARG A 21 13.78 23.58 -5.77
N ALA A 22 13.12 22.46 -5.47
CA ALA A 22 12.61 22.21 -4.12
C ALA A 22 13.79 22.15 -3.14
N ALA A 23 13.83 23.10 -2.20
CA ALA A 23 14.91 23.20 -1.24
C ALA A 23 14.70 22.23 -0.05
N GLY A 24 15.79 21.63 0.42
CA GLY A 24 15.88 21.12 1.79
C GLY A 24 15.31 19.72 2.08
N ARG A 25 16.01 18.67 1.63
CA ARG A 25 16.05 17.40 2.39
C ARG A 25 17.38 17.31 3.14
N ARG A 26 17.34 17.35 4.48
CA ARG A 26 18.43 16.83 5.31
C ARG A 26 18.32 15.29 5.35
N PRO A 27 19.43 14.55 5.39
CA PRO A 27 19.38 13.10 5.48
C PRO A 27 18.73 12.64 6.79
N ILE A 28 17.98 11.55 6.72
CA ILE A 28 17.39 10.86 7.87
C ILE A 28 18.53 10.26 8.72
N PRO A 29 18.59 10.49 10.04
CA PRO A 29 19.52 9.75 10.90
C PRO A 29 19.07 8.29 10.99
N ALA A 30 19.91 7.35 10.54
CA ALA A 30 19.66 5.91 10.66
C ALA A 30 19.93 5.39 12.09
N SER A 31 19.52 6.12 13.12
CA SER A 31 19.98 5.95 14.51
C SER A 31 18.83 5.91 15.52
N SER A 32 17.90 4.97 15.35
CA SER A 32 16.94 4.58 16.41
C SER A 32 16.42 3.14 16.32
N LEU A 33 16.94 2.29 15.42
CA LEU A 33 16.51 0.90 15.25
C LEU A 33 17.66 -0.14 15.30
N CYS A 34 18.90 0.31 15.53
CA CYS A 34 20.06 -0.54 15.77
C CYS A 34 20.95 0.14 16.83
N ASN A 35 20.69 -0.10 18.12
CA ASN A 35 21.64 0.15 19.22
C ASN A 35 21.10 -0.51 20.51
N GLY A 36 21.50 -1.75 20.75
CA GLY A 36 21.03 -2.53 21.91
C GLY A 36 21.68 -3.91 22.09
N TRP A 37 22.42 -4.40 21.09
CA TRP A 37 23.03 -5.73 21.17
C TRP A 37 24.37 -5.69 21.92
N LYS A 38 24.40 -6.28 23.13
CA LYS A 38 25.64 -6.72 23.78
C LYS A 38 25.75 -8.25 23.62
N PRO A 39 26.91 -8.80 23.26
CA PRO A 39 27.09 -10.24 23.22
C PRO A 39 26.98 -10.85 24.63
N PRO A 40 26.30 -11.99 24.81
CA PRO A 40 26.26 -12.67 26.10
C PRO A 40 27.62 -13.28 26.44
N GLY A 41 28.00 -13.22 27.73
CA GLY A 41 29.10 -14.00 28.28
C GLY A 41 28.78 -15.51 28.30
N PRO A 42 29.77 -16.37 28.62
CA PRO A 42 29.60 -17.82 28.57
C PRO A 42 28.49 -18.31 29.53
N VAL A 43 27.55 -19.07 28.99
CA VAL A 43 26.38 -19.60 29.70
C VAL A 43 26.71 -20.98 30.32
N PRO A 44 26.40 -21.23 31.61
CA PRO A 44 26.55 -22.56 32.21
C PRO A 44 25.47 -23.55 31.74
N ALA A 45 25.75 -24.85 31.84
CA ALA A 45 24.94 -25.91 31.26
C ALA A 45 23.47 -25.95 31.76
N PRO A 46 22.50 -26.32 30.89
CA PRO A 46 21.07 -26.22 31.22
C PRO A 46 20.59 -27.32 32.16
N ALA A 47 19.81 -26.92 33.17
CA ALA A 47 18.95 -27.84 33.93
C ALA A 47 17.76 -28.30 33.07
N ARG A 48 17.26 -29.52 33.32
CA ARG A 48 16.20 -30.16 32.52
C ARG A 48 14.88 -29.37 32.56
N ALA A 49 14.44 -28.87 31.42
CA ALA A 49 13.08 -28.37 31.22
C ALA A 49 12.10 -29.53 30.95
N SER A 50 10.88 -29.42 31.48
CA SER A 50 9.80 -30.41 31.33
C SER A 50 9.09 -30.28 29.97
N THR A 51 8.92 -31.41 29.28
CA THR A 51 8.25 -31.48 27.99
C THR A 51 6.72 -31.52 28.12
N TRP A 52 6.05 -30.47 27.64
CA TRP A 52 4.60 -30.50 27.39
C TRP A 52 4.33 -30.98 25.97
N HIS A 53 3.83 -32.21 25.83
CA HIS A 53 3.41 -32.76 24.54
C HIS A 53 2.01 -32.26 24.17
N TRP A 54 1.91 -31.47 23.10
CA TRP A 54 0.64 -31.19 22.43
C TRP A 54 0.26 -32.33 21.49
N ALA A 55 -0.92 -32.93 21.72
CA ALA A 55 -1.48 -33.96 20.85
C ALA A 55 -2.50 -33.35 19.86
N PRO A 56 -2.49 -33.72 18.57
CA PRO A 56 -3.42 -33.15 17.58
C PRO A 56 -4.84 -33.71 17.72
N PRO A 57 -5.90 -32.90 17.46
CA PRO A 57 -7.28 -33.34 17.56
C PRO A 57 -7.67 -34.32 16.46
N ARG A 58 -8.35 -35.41 16.84
CA ARG A 58 -8.87 -36.42 15.90
C ARG A 58 -10.03 -35.88 15.07
N ARG A 59 -9.98 -36.07 13.74
CA ARG A 59 -11.11 -35.82 12.82
C ARG A 59 -12.29 -36.75 13.17
N ARG A 60 -13.52 -36.22 13.16
CA ARG A 60 -14.76 -37.01 13.05
C ARG A 60 -15.28 -36.98 11.60
N PRO A 61 -15.90 -38.06 11.10
CA PRO A 61 -16.38 -38.13 9.72
C PRO A 61 -17.69 -37.36 9.50
N ALA A 62 -17.98 -37.06 8.24
CA ALA A 62 -19.16 -36.32 7.81
C ALA A 62 -20.46 -37.12 7.88
N THR A 63 -21.58 -36.43 8.11
CA THR A 63 -22.95 -36.97 7.98
C THR A 63 -23.79 -36.08 7.07
N THR A 64 -24.37 -36.70 6.04
CA THR A 64 -25.24 -36.09 5.01
C THR A 64 -26.56 -35.58 5.60
N PRO A 65 -27.15 -34.47 5.11
CA PRO A 65 -28.36 -33.89 5.68
C PRO A 65 -29.67 -34.51 5.14
N PRO A 66 -30.76 -34.53 5.94
CA PRO A 66 -32.12 -34.71 5.44
C PRO A 66 -32.78 -33.36 5.08
N ALA A 67 -33.79 -33.40 4.22
CA ALA A 67 -34.46 -32.23 3.68
C ALA A 67 -35.75 -31.83 4.44
N THR A 68 -36.06 -30.53 4.37
CA THR A 68 -37.41 -29.92 4.43
C THR A 68 -38.39 -30.33 5.55
N THR A 69 -38.70 -29.37 6.43
CA THR A 69 -40.10 -28.93 6.61
C THR A 69 -40.16 -27.51 7.18
N SER A 70 -41.19 -26.77 6.79
CA SER A 70 -41.52 -25.43 7.29
C SER A 70 -42.36 -25.49 8.58
N VAL A 71 -42.25 -24.44 9.41
CA VAL A 71 -43.26 -23.85 10.33
C VAL A 71 -42.47 -22.94 11.30
N SER A 72 -42.50 -21.61 11.14
CA SER A 72 -43.47 -20.70 11.79
C SER A 72 -43.50 -20.84 13.32
N TRP A 73 -42.95 -19.87 14.06
CA TRP A 73 -43.60 -19.23 15.23
C TRP A 73 -42.77 -18.02 15.73
N MET A 74 -43.37 -16.82 15.68
CA MET A 74 -42.90 -15.59 16.33
C MET A 74 -43.87 -15.22 17.45
N PRO A 75 -43.43 -14.86 18.67
CA PRO A 75 -44.27 -14.16 19.62
C PRO A 75 -44.30 -12.65 19.31
N ARG A 76 -45.48 -12.11 18.97
CA ARG A 76 -45.75 -10.65 18.98
C ARG A 76 -46.48 -10.26 20.28
N ARG A 77 -46.01 -9.18 20.91
CA ARG A 77 -46.73 -8.15 21.72
C ARG A 77 -45.61 -7.23 22.25
N TRP A 78 -45.58 -5.91 22.03
CA TRP A 78 -46.65 -4.94 22.21
C TRP A 78 -46.75 -3.86 21.09
N ARG A 79 -47.97 -3.39 20.87
CA ARG A 79 -48.42 -2.12 20.27
C ARG A 79 -49.68 -1.74 21.06
N ALA A 80 -50.09 -0.50 21.31
CA ALA A 80 -49.51 0.84 21.08
C ALA A 80 -50.23 1.82 22.03
N CYS A 81 -49.83 3.10 22.06
CA CYS A 81 -50.75 4.18 22.39
C CYS A 81 -50.59 5.34 21.38
N CYS A 82 -51.67 6.09 21.16
CA CYS A 82 -51.85 6.93 19.97
C CYS A 82 -51.67 8.44 20.19
N ARG A 83 -51.21 9.08 19.10
CA ARG A 83 -51.49 10.45 18.63
C ARG A 83 -52.42 11.34 19.48
N GLN A 84 -51.89 12.50 19.88
CA GLN A 84 -52.36 13.90 19.66
C GLN A 84 -51.44 14.81 20.52
N VAL A 85 -51.05 16.03 20.18
CA VAL A 85 -51.80 17.21 19.69
C VAL A 85 -50.89 18.10 18.80
N CYS A 86 -51.48 18.87 17.88
CA CYS A 86 -50.80 19.83 17.00
C CYS A 86 -50.66 21.25 17.61
N ARG A 87 -49.84 22.10 16.96
CA ARG A 87 -49.68 23.59 17.16
C ARG A 87 -48.83 23.95 18.39
N LYS A 88 -47.80 24.81 18.29
CA LYS A 88 -47.81 26.16 17.70
C LYS A 88 -46.42 26.59 17.16
N ARG A 89 -46.39 27.24 15.99
CA ARG A 89 -45.40 28.29 15.68
C ARG A 89 -45.92 29.63 16.23
N PRO A 90 -45.04 30.61 16.47
CA PRO A 90 -45.33 31.99 16.11
C PRO A 90 -44.34 32.52 15.07
N ALA A 91 -44.74 33.57 14.34
CA ALA A 91 -43.92 34.28 13.38
C ALA A 91 -44.15 35.79 13.50
N SER A 92 -43.07 36.55 13.57
CA SER A 92 -42.97 38.01 13.35
C SER A 92 -41.47 38.34 13.39
N SER A 93 -40.79 38.88 12.38
CA SER A 93 -41.08 40.00 11.47
C SER A 93 -41.17 41.36 12.19
N ARG A 94 -40.09 42.16 12.12
CA ARG A 94 -40.03 43.47 11.42
C ARG A 94 -38.77 44.29 11.75
N ILE A 95 -38.22 44.89 10.70
CA ILE A 95 -37.71 46.29 10.61
C ILE A 95 -36.60 46.72 11.58
N TRP A 96 -35.43 47.09 11.02
CA TRP A 96 -34.88 48.46 11.08
C TRP A 96 -33.94 48.72 9.88
N ARG A 97 -34.13 49.86 9.20
CA ARG A 97 -33.25 50.54 8.22
C ARG A 97 -33.39 52.05 8.48
N LEU A 98 -32.54 52.88 7.86
CA LEU A 98 -32.30 54.34 8.08
C LEU A 98 -31.28 54.57 9.22
N THR A 99 -30.32 55.52 9.21
CA THR A 99 -29.85 56.57 8.25
C THR A 99 -28.38 56.92 8.61
N ALA A 100 -27.54 57.77 7.97
CA ALA A 100 -27.55 58.67 6.80
C ALA A 100 -26.09 58.75 6.25
N ARG A 101 -25.79 58.90 4.94
CA ARG A 101 -25.81 60.10 4.06
C ARG A 101 -24.82 61.25 4.43
N ALA A 102 -23.74 61.38 3.64
CA ALA A 102 -23.02 62.61 3.23
C ALA A 102 -21.90 62.21 2.22
N ALA A 103 -21.41 62.99 1.24
CA ALA A 103 -21.90 64.14 0.47
C ALA A 103 -20.98 64.33 -0.79
N PHE A 104 -21.16 65.40 -1.57
CA PHE A 104 -20.30 65.90 -2.70
C PHE A 104 -20.53 65.34 -4.13
N PRO A 105 -20.28 66.13 -5.21
CA PRO A 105 -21.31 66.34 -6.24
C PRO A 105 -20.86 66.15 -7.71
N HIS A 106 -21.73 66.58 -8.63
CA HIS A 106 -21.77 66.32 -10.08
C HIS A 106 -20.50 66.53 -10.94
N CYS A 107 -20.37 65.66 -11.96
CA CYS A 107 -19.90 66.00 -13.31
C CYS A 107 -20.54 65.02 -14.35
N PRO A 108 -20.54 65.31 -15.67
CA PRO A 108 -21.63 64.88 -16.57
C PRO A 108 -21.47 63.50 -17.24
N ARG A 109 -22.58 62.99 -17.78
CA ARG A 109 -22.64 61.81 -18.65
C ARG A 109 -21.82 62.01 -19.93
N ALA A 110 -20.75 61.23 -20.09
CA ALA A 110 -20.12 60.94 -21.38
C ALA A 110 -20.32 59.46 -21.74
N ALA A 111 -20.70 59.17 -22.98
CA ALA A 111 -20.98 57.81 -23.43
C ALA A 111 -19.68 57.05 -23.75
N LEU A 112 -19.22 56.21 -22.82
CA LEU A 112 -18.13 55.26 -23.06
C LEU A 112 -18.72 53.90 -23.44
N ARG A 113 -18.56 53.53 -24.72
CA ARG A 113 -18.78 52.15 -25.18
C ARG A 113 -17.63 51.28 -24.65
N SER A 114 -17.93 50.32 -23.78
CA SER A 114 -16.95 49.32 -23.35
C SER A 114 -16.48 48.49 -24.57
N PRO A 115 -15.17 48.23 -24.73
CA PRO A 115 -14.70 47.26 -25.70
C PRO A 115 -15.17 45.85 -25.30
N PRO A 116 -15.37 44.93 -26.26
CA PRO A 116 -15.70 43.55 -25.94
C PRO A 116 -14.56 42.92 -25.13
N MET A 117 -14.90 42.23 -24.03
CA MET A 117 -13.89 41.44 -23.31
C MET A 117 -13.39 40.32 -24.23
N PRO A 118 -12.09 39.96 -24.17
CA PRO A 118 -11.62 38.72 -24.79
C PRO A 118 -12.37 37.54 -24.16
N PRO A 119 -12.63 36.45 -24.92
CA PRO A 119 -13.22 35.26 -24.35
C PRO A 119 -12.33 34.76 -23.21
N ILE A 120 -12.93 34.58 -22.04
CA ILE A 120 -12.26 33.92 -20.93
C ILE A 120 -12.15 32.44 -21.34
N GLU A 121 -10.96 32.03 -21.75
CA GLU A 121 -10.63 30.61 -21.89
C GLU A 121 -10.63 29.96 -20.51
N THR A 122 -11.81 29.56 -20.04
CA THR A 122 -11.98 28.67 -18.89
C THR A 122 -11.56 27.24 -19.26
N SER A 123 -10.33 27.07 -19.73
CA SER A 123 -9.66 25.78 -19.72
C SER A 123 -9.32 25.44 -18.28
N CYS A 124 -10.28 24.83 -17.59
CA CYS A 124 -9.96 24.02 -16.43
C CYS A 124 -8.90 23.01 -16.89
N PRO A 125 -7.74 22.88 -16.22
CA PRO A 125 -6.71 21.93 -16.66
C PRO A 125 -7.34 20.55 -16.79
N PRO A 126 -7.03 19.79 -17.86
CA PRO A 126 -7.66 18.50 -18.10
C PRO A 126 -7.47 17.63 -16.86
N ALA A 127 -8.55 17.00 -16.41
CA ALA A 127 -8.53 16.17 -15.20
C ALA A 127 -7.36 15.17 -15.29
N PRO A 128 -6.58 14.99 -14.21
CA PRO A 128 -5.40 14.15 -14.24
C PRO A 128 -5.78 12.76 -14.73
N ARG A 129 -5.08 12.32 -15.78
CA ARG A 129 -5.31 11.03 -16.44
C ARG A 129 -5.04 9.87 -15.48
N GLN A 130 -5.80 8.80 -15.66
CA GLN A 130 -5.94 7.72 -14.69
C GLN A 130 -5.59 6.36 -15.30
N GLY A 131 -5.71 5.30 -14.49
CA GLY A 131 -5.59 3.93 -14.96
C GLY A 131 -4.16 3.58 -15.39
N ILE A 132 -4.03 2.83 -16.48
CA ILE A 132 -2.74 2.35 -16.98
C ILE A 132 -2.32 3.20 -18.18
N ARG A 133 -1.09 3.71 -18.20
CA ARG A 133 -0.53 4.51 -19.31
C ARG A 133 0.59 3.76 -19.99
N ILE A 134 0.49 3.56 -21.31
CA ILE A 134 1.57 3.05 -22.15
C ILE A 134 2.08 4.18 -23.03
N ALA A 135 3.40 4.34 -23.13
CA ALA A 135 4.02 5.38 -23.95
C ALA A 135 5.25 4.86 -24.70
N ALA A 136 5.28 5.07 -26.02
CA ALA A 136 6.23 4.49 -26.95
C ALA A 136 6.98 5.61 -27.73
N PRO A 137 8.18 5.34 -28.30
CA PRO A 137 9.01 6.37 -28.94
C PRO A 137 8.36 7.00 -30.19
N ASP A 138 7.52 6.26 -30.91
CA ASP A 138 6.83 6.71 -32.12
C ASP A 138 5.39 6.16 -32.19
N ALA A 139 4.60 6.67 -33.13
CA ALA A 139 3.19 6.31 -33.28
C ALA A 139 2.96 4.88 -33.79
N GLY A 140 3.89 4.30 -34.54
CA GLY A 140 3.81 2.92 -35.03
C GLY A 140 4.11 1.92 -33.90
N ALA A 141 5.18 2.18 -33.13
CA ALA A 141 5.47 1.47 -31.89
C ALA A 141 4.28 1.57 -30.90
N LEU A 142 3.71 2.76 -30.73
CA LEU A 142 2.54 2.96 -29.87
C LEU A 142 1.34 2.11 -30.32
N GLN A 143 1.08 2.01 -31.63
CA GLN A 143 -0.02 1.19 -32.15
C GLN A 143 0.18 -0.29 -31.82
N ALA A 144 1.39 -0.81 -32.01
CA ALA A 144 1.76 -2.19 -31.68
C ALA A 144 1.59 -2.48 -30.18
N GLU A 145 2.14 -1.63 -29.31
CA GLU A 145 2.05 -1.79 -27.85
C GLU A 145 0.62 -1.65 -27.34
N CYS A 146 -0.16 -0.71 -27.90
CA CYS A 146 -1.58 -0.60 -27.59
C CYS A 146 -2.35 -1.88 -27.97
N GLN A 147 -2.01 -2.51 -29.09
CA GLN A 147 -2.65 -3.77 -29.48
C GLN A 147 -2.20 -4.92 -28.59
N ALA A 148 -0.92 -5.00 -28.23
CA ALA A 148 -0.38 -6.00 -27.31
C ALA A 148 -1.01 -5.90 -25.90
N ALA A 149 -1.30 -4.68 -25.42
CA ALA A 149 -2.01 -4.43 -24.18
C ALA A 149 -3.50 -4.76 -24.25
N ARG A 150 -4.20 -4.39 -25.35
CA ARG A 150 -5.59 -4.81 -25.59
C ARG A 150 -5.71 -6.32 -25.62
N ASN A 151 -4.80 -7.01 -26.31
CA ASN A 151 -4.77 -8.48 -26.36
C ASN A 151 -4.55 -9.09 -24.97
N PHE A 152 -3.75 -8.47 -24.09
CA PHE A 152 -3.58 -8.91 -22.69
C PHE A 152 -4.90 -8.81 -21.91
N LEU A 153 -5.51 -7.62 -21.92
CA LEU A 153 -6.76 -7.32 -21.23
C LEU A 153 -7.91 -8.21 -21.76
N GLN A 154 -7.99 -8.42 -23.06
CA GLN A 154 -8.97 -9.28 -23.70
C GLN A 154 -8.78 -10.76 -23.36
N GLY A 155 -7.53 -11.26 -23.32
CA GLY A 155 -7.23 -12.63 -22.89
C GLY A 155 -7.70 -12.93 -21.47
N LEU A 156 -7.66 -11.93 -20.58
CA LEU A 156 -8.21 -12.01 -19.23
C LEU A 156 -9.71 -11.66 -19.15
N GLY A 157 -10.40 -11.41 -20.26
CA GLY A 157 -11.84 -11.08 -20.29
C GLY A 157 -12.19 -9.67 -19.82
N LEU A 158 -11.21 -8.77 -19.74
CA LEU A 158 -11.36 -7.42 -19.18
C LEU A 158 -11.81 -6.35 -20.18
N ALA A 159 -12.02 -6.71 -21.45
CA ALA A 159 -12.31 -5.75 -22.53
C ALA A 159 -13.51 -4.81 -22.26
N ARG A 160 -14.53 -5.27 -21.51
CA ARG A 160 -15.70 -4.43 -21.13
C ARG A 160 -15.42 -3.40 -20.02
N TYR A 161 -14.31 -3.56 -19.30
CA TYR A 161 -13.95 -2.77 -18.12
C TYR A 161 -12.96 -1.63 -18.41
N VAL A 162 -12.52 -1.50 -19.66
CA VAL A 162 -11.47 -0.57 -20.09
C VAL A 162 -11.94 0.31 -21.23
N GLN A 163 -11.54 1.58 -21.21
CA GLN A 163 -11.62 2.49 -22.34
C GLN A 163 -10.21 2.95 -22.72
N ALA A 164 -9.88 2.93 -24.01
CA ALA A 164 -8.58 3.38 -24.51
C ALA A 164 -8.70 4.84 -24.98
N VAL A 165 -7.94 5.75 -24.38
CA VAL A 165 -7.97 7.19 -24.68
C VAL A 165 -6.56 7.70 -25.04
N PRO A 166 -6.36 8.30 -26.22
CA PRO A 166 -5.06 8.85 -26.61
C PRO A 166 -4.57 9.95 -25.67
N ASP A 167 -3.25 9.98 -25.47
CA ASP A 167 -2.52 11.00 -24.70
C ASP A 167 -1.37 11.54 -25.57
N GLY A 168 -1.74 12.42 -26.51
CA GLY A 168 -0.86 12.85 -27.58
C GLY A 168 -0.52 11.75 -28.59
N PRO A 169 0.48 11.96 -29.45
CA PRO A 169 0.86 11.01 -30.50
C PRO A 169 1.72 9.84 -30.02
N HIS A 170 2.21 9.88 -28.78
CA HIS A 170 3.20 8.92 -28.23
C HIS A 170 2.71 8.14 -27.00
N ALA A 171 1.47 8.35 -26.54
CA ALA A 171 0.92 7.60 -25.41
C ALA A 171 -0.57 7.29 -25.53
N MET A 172 -0.99 6.29 -24.76
CA MET A 172 -2.37 5.82 -24.64
C MET A 172 -2.65 5.53 -23.17
N HIS A 173 -3.77 6.06 -22.67
CA HIS A 173 -4.34 5.62 -21.40
C HIS A 173 -5.36 4.52 -21.61
N PHE A 174 -5.33 3.54 -20.71
CA PHE A 174 -6.36 2.55 -20.47
C PHE A 174 -7.03 2.94 -19.16
N GLU A 175 -8.15 3.64 -19.29
CA GLU A 175 -8.96 4.19 -18.19
C GLU A 175 -10.08 3.20 -17.81
N PRO A 176 -10.67 3.31 -16.61
CA PRO A 176 -11.77 2.43 -16.22
C PRO A 176 -13.04 2.82 -16.97
N SER A 177 -13.74 1.86 -17.58
CA SER A 177 -15.06 2.12 -18.17
C SER A 177 -16.10 2.35 -17.07
N GLN A 178 -17.26 2.91 -17.43
CA GLN A 178 -18.37 3.06 -16.47
C GLN A 178 -18.76 1.72 -15.83
N ALA A 179 -18.74 0.63 -16.61
CA ALA A 179 -19.03 -0.71 -16.13
C ALA A 179 -18.00 -1.24 -15.10
N LEU A 180 -16.80 -0.64 -15.00
CA LEU A 180 -15.85 -0.89 -13.92
C LEU A 180 -16.08 0.04 -12.72
N LEU A 181 -16.36 1.32 -12.96
CA LEU A 181 -16.67 2.30 -11.91
C LEU A 181 -17.89 1.88 -11.07
N ASP A 182 -18.91 1.30 -11.70
CA ASP A 182 -20.10 0.76 -11.01
C ASP A 182 -19.78 -0.42 -10.07
N GLN A 183 -18.68 -1.15 -10.34
CA GLN A 183 -18.20 -2.26 -9.51
C GLN A 183 -17.35 -1.78 -8.33
N ALA A 184 -16.74 -0.60 -8.42
CA ALA A 184 -15.95 -0.01 -7.35
C ALA A 184 -16.37 1.46 -7.09
N PRO A 185 -17.56 1.69 -6.48
CA PRO A 185 -17.95 3.02 -6.03
C PRO A 185 -16.87 3.65 -5.16
N GLN A 186 -16.59 4.94 -5.39
CA GLN A 186 -15.49 5.67 -4.72
C GLN A 186 -14.08 5.06 -4.91
N ARG A 187 -13.90 4.15 -5.89
CA ARG A 187 -12.67 3.37 -6.14
C ARG A 187 -12.27 2.47 -4.97
N ASP A 188 -13.25 2.00 -4.20
CA ASP A 188 -13.03 0.92 -3.21
C ASP A 188 -12.71 -0.38 -3.96
N THR A 189 -11.44 -0.79 -3.95
CA THR A 189 -10.99 -2.03 -4.60
C THR A 189 -11.16 -3.26 -3.72
N THR A 190 -11.43 -3.08 -2.41
CA THR A 190 -11.48 -4.18 -1.43
C THR A 190 -12.66 -5.13 -1.63
N ALA A 191 -13.66 -4.73 -2.41
CA ALA A 191 -14.84 -5.54 -2.73
C ALA A 191 -14.83 -6.15 -4.15
N LEU A 192 -13.78 -5.95 -4.96
CA LEU A 192 -13.77 -6.35 -6.38
C LEU A 192 -14.01 -7.84 -6.57
N CYS A 193 -13.31 -8.71 -5.84
CA CYS A 193 -13.44 -10.16 -6.01
C CYS A 193 -14.85 -10.66 -5.68
N ALA A 194 -15.42 -10.20 -4.56
CA ALA A 194 -16.78 -10.57 -4.15
C ALA A 194 -17.85 -10.10 -5.15
N ARG A 195 -17.68 -8.92 -5.76
CA ARG A 195 -18.63 -8.37 -6.74
C ARG A 195 -18.54 -9.02 -8.11
N LEU A 196 -17.34 -9.49 -8.49
CA LEU A 196 -17.05 -10.05 -9.80
C LEU A 196 -16.94 -11.58 -9.83
N GLY A 197 -17.03 -12.25 -8.68
CA GLY A 197 -16.90 -13.70 -8.56
C GLY A 197 -15.50 -14.23 -8.88
N LEU A 198 -14.46 -13.48 -8.48
CA LEU A 198 -13.05 -13.84 -8.71
C LEU A 198 -12.53 -14.70 -7.55
N ASP A 199 -11.87 -15.82 -7.88
CA ASP A 199 -11.17 -16.68 -6.92
C ASP A 199 -9.65 -16.50 -7.07
N THR A 200 -9.11 -15.51 -6.38
CA THR A 200 -7.69 -15.15 -6.50
C THR A 200 -6.77 -16.08 -5.70
N GLU A 201 -7.31 -17.03 -4.93
CA GLU A 201 -6.54 -18.06 -4.22
C GLU A 201 -6.32 -19.27 -5.10
N ALA A 202 -7.38 -19.85 -5.66
CA ALA A 202 -7.27 -21.03 -6.51
C ALA A 202 -6.87 -20.72 -7.97
N ARG A 203 -7.08 -19.49 -8.46
CA ARG A 203 -6.91 -19.15 -9.89
C ARG A 203 -5.99 -17.94 -10.10
N ALA A 204 -4.80 -18.21 -10.65
CA ALA A 204 -3.81 -17.18 -10.94
C ALA A 204 -4.34 -16.08 -11.89
N ASP A 205 -5.17 -16.44 -12.87
CA ASP A 205 -5.82 -15.50 -13.79
C ASP A 205 -6.79 -14.55 -13.08
N ASP A 206 -7.50 -15.01 -12.04
CA ASP A 206 -8.41 -14.17 -11.27
C ASP A 206 -7.63 -13.17 -10.40
N LEU A 207 -6.45 -13.55 -9.90
CA LEU A 207 -5.52 -12.60 -9.27
C LEU A 207 -4.98 -11.57 -10.28
N ALA A 208 -4.60 -11.99 -11.49
CA ALA A 208 -4.20 -11.06 -12.56
C ALA A 208 -5.33 -10.10 -12.95
N ARG A 209 -6.57 -10.59 -12.99
CA ARG A 209 -7.78 -9.78 -13.22
C ARG A 209 -7.95 -8.74 -12.12
N GLU A 210 -7.90 -9.12 -10.84
CA GLU A 210 -8.01 -8.15 -9.74
C GLU A 210 -6.92 -7.09 -9.81
N ILE A 211 -5.66 -7.49 -10.07
CA ILE A 211 -4.53 -6.55 -10.25
C ILE A 211 -4.83 -5.52 -11.33
N LEU A 212 -5.20 -5.96 -12.53
CA LEU A 212 -5.47 -5.06 -13.65
C LEU A 212 -6.72 -4.19 -13.42
N LEU A 213 -7.79 -4.75 -12.83
CA LEU A 213 -9.00 -3.99 -12.50
C LEU A 213 -8.72 -2.91 -11.45
N ALA A 214 -7.93 -3.23 -10.42
CA ALA A 214 -7.49 -2.25 -9.42
C ALA A 214 -6.57 -1.18 -10.05
N MET A 215 -5.64 -1.55 -10.92
CA MET A 215 -4.77 -0.60 -11.64
C MET A 215 -5.56 0.31 -12.58
N LEU A 216 -6.56 -0.21 -13.31
CA LEU A 216 -7.49 0.59 -14.13
C LEU A 216 -8.29 1.58 -13.27
N LEU A 217 -8.71 1.20 -12.07
CA LEU A 217 -9.36 2.09 -11.10
C LEU A 217 -8.40 3.13 -10.48
N GLY A 218 -7.11 3.09 -10.81
CA GLY A 218 -6.06 4.00 -10.33
C GLY A 218 -6.47 5.47 -10.40
N PRO A 219 -6.48 6.19 -9.25
CA PRO A 219 -6.74 7.64 -9.22
C PRO A 219 -5.55 8.45 -9.77
N VAL A 220 -4.39 7.82 -9.87
CA VAL A 220 -3.19 8.29 -10.57
C VAL A 220 -2.84 7.28 -11.66
N ALA A 221 -2.17 7.72 -12.71
CA ALA A 221 -1.73 6.84 -13.80
C ALA A 221 -0.57 5.92 -13.37
N PHE A 222 -0.64 4.65 -13.75
CA PHE A 222 0.48 3.72 -13.72
C PHE A 222 1.21 3.78 -15.06
N PRO A 223 2.39 4.42 -15.15
CA PRO A 223 3.15 4.43 -16.39
C PRO A 223 3.83 3.07 -16.64
N PHE A 224 3.93 2.74 -17.92
CA PHE A 224 4.72 1.66 -18.50
C PHE A 224 5.30 2.11 -19.86
N PRO A 225 6.52 1.66 -20.22
CA PRO A 225 7.14 1.93 -21.52
C PRO A 225 6.51 1.08 -22.66
N ASP A 226 5.97 -0.09 -22.33
CA ASP A 226 5.42 -1.04 -23.29
C ASP A 226 4.42 -2.00 -22.60
N ALA A 227 3.80 -2.89 -23.38
CA ALA A 227 2.87 -3.88 -22.88
C ALA A 227 3.55 -5.11 -22.22
N ALA A 228 4.85 -5.31 -22.44
CA ALA A 228 5.61 -6.41 -21.82
C ALA A 228 5.92 -6.09 -20.35
N GLU A 229 6.35 -4.87 -20.04
CA GLU A 229 6.63 -4.39 -18.68
C GLU A 229 5.34 -4.30 -17.86
N LEU A 230 4.20 -3.95 -18.48
CA LEU A 230 2.88 -4.10 -17.84
C LEU A 230 2.62 -5.55 -17.40
N ARG A 231 2.88 -6.54 -18.27
CA ARG A 231 2.71 -7.97 -17.94
C ARG A 231 3.70 -8.42 -16.86
N SER A 232 4.94 -7.93 -16.91
CA SER A 232 5.99 -8.16 -15.91
C SER A 232 5.57 -7.66 -14.52
N ALA A 233 5.10 -6.41 -14.43
CA ALA A 233 4.63 -5.83 -13.17
C ALA A 233 3.41 -6.57 -12.59
N VAL A 234 2.52 -7.11 -13.44
CA VAL A 234 1.43 -8.00 -12.98
C VAL A 234 1.98 -9.31 -12.42
N ARG A 235 2.96 -9.96 -13.08
CA ARG A 235 3.60 -11.18 -12.58
C ARG A 235 4.33 -10.96 -11.25
N ILE A 236 5.11 -9.88 -11.11
CA ILE A 236 5.76 -9.52 -9.85
C ILE A 236 4.72 -9.38 -8.74
N ARG A 237 3.61 -8.67 -8.98
CA ARG A 237 2.51 -8.55 -8.01
C ARG A 237 1.90 -9.91 -7.65
N GLN A 238 1.69 -10.80 -8.61
CA GLN A 238 1.25 -12.17 -8.34
C GLN A 238 2.27 -12.93 -7.47
N HIS A 239 3.57 -12.86 -7.78
CA HIS A 239 4.63 -13.49 -6.99
C HIS A 239 4.68 -12.95 -5.55
N ILE A 240 4.57 -11.62 -5.37
CA ILE A 240 4.51 -10.97 -4.04
C ILE A 240 3.31 -11.47 -3.25
N VAL A 241 2.10 -11.49 -3.83
CA VAL A 241 0.89 -11.99 -3.15
C VAL A 241 1.04 -13.45 -2.75
N GLN A 242 1.55 -14.31 -3.64
CA GLN A 242 1.74 -15.74 -3.35
C GLN A 242 2.85 -16.00 -2.32
N ALA A 243 3.91 -15.19 -2.29
CA ALA A 243 4.93 -15.24 -1.25
C ALA A 243 4.39 -14.73 0.10
N ALA A 244 3.65 -13.62 0.11
CA ALA A 244 3.03 -13.05 1.31
C ALA A 244 2.02 -14.03 1.96
N ARG A 245 1.19 -14.71 1.17
CA ARG A 245 0.26 -15.76 1.65
C ARG A 245 0.98 -16.94 2.32
N LYS A 246 2.20 -17.27 1.89
CA LYS A 246 3.01 -18.35 2.45
C LYS A 246 3.86 -17.92 3.65
N THR A 247 4.04 -16.61 3.86
CA THR A 247 4.98 -16.09 4.84
C THR A 247 4.40 -16.14 6.26
N ALA A 248 5.21 -16.63 7.21
CA ALA A 248 4.88 -16.57 8.63
C ALA A 248 6.16 -16.39 9.46
N LEU A 249 6.06 -15.65 10.56
CA LEU A 249 7.17 -15.27 11.42
C LEU A 249 6.90 -15.71 12.87
N ALA A 250 7.96 -15.94 13.63
CA ALA A 250 7.88 -15.98 15.08
C ALA A 250 7.78 -14.53 15.61
N PHE A 251 6.89 -14.29 16.59
CA PHE A 251 6.88 -13.01 17.31
C PHE A 251 8.04 -12.99 18.32
N ASP A 252 9.04 -12.17 18.04
CA ASP A 252 10.14 -11.85 18.93
C ASP A 252 10.73 -10.50 18.45
N THR A 253 10.84 -9.52 19.34
CA THR A 253 11.39 -8.18 19.04
C THR A 253 12.89 -8.10 19.31
N GLU A 254 13.44 -9.00 20.13
CA GLU A 254 14.83 -9.00 20.59
C GLU A 254 15.73 -9.88 19.69
N GLN A 255 15.16 -10.79 18.89
CA GLN A 255 15.88 -11.69 17.98
C GLN A 255 15.72 -11.39 16.48
N ALA A 256 16.77 -11.76 15.73
CA ALA A 256 16.88 -11.55 14.28
C ALA A 256 17.38 -12.83 13.58
N GLU A 257 16.71 -13.96 13.79
CA GLU A 257 17.13 -15.26 13.23
C GLU A 257 16.99 -15.37 11.69
N ARG A 258 17.77 -16.28 11.10
CA ARG A 258 17.59 -16.82 9.74
C ARG A 258 18.02 -18.29 9.67
N PRO A 259 17.67 -19.05 8.62
CA PRO A 259 18.16 -20.40 8.40
C PRO A 259 19.70 -20.47 8.35
N ALA A 260 20.29 -21.29 9.21
CA ALA A 260 21.72 -21.61 9.19
C ALA A 260 22.10 -22.32 7.88
N GLY A 261 23.30 -22.07 7.36
CA GLY A 261 23.78 -22.59 6.08
C GLY A 261 23.22 -21.88 4.83
N TYR A 262 22.26 -20.97 5.01
CA TYR A 262 21.73 -20.11 3.93
C TYR A 262 22.14 -18.64 4.10
N TRP A 263 22.29 -18.19 5.35
CA TRP A 263 22.50 -16.79 5.70
C TRP A 263 23.65 -16.63 6.69
N ARG A 264 24.43 -15.56 6.50
CA ARG A 264 25.45 -15.08 7.44
C ARG A 264 25.20 -13.63 7.80
N TYR A 265 25.55 -13.24 9.02
CA TYR A 265 25.46 -11.86 9.49
C TYR A 265 26.85 -11.22 9.61
N ASP A 266 26.94 -9.99 9.13
CA ASP A 266 28.07 -9.08 9.32
C ASP A 266 27.49 -7.68 9.57
N GLU A 267 28.03 -6.93 10.53
CA GLU A 267 27.46 -5.64 10.94
C GLU A 267 27.49 -4.59 9.80
N ALA A 268 28.53 -4.63 8.95
CA ALA A 268 28.76 -3.66 7.88
C ALA A 268 28.12 -4.05 6.53
N ARG A 269 27.63 -5.29 6.39
CA ARG A 269 27.02 -5.85 5.18
C ARG A 269 25.58 -6.35 5.39
N GLY A 270 25.18 -6.51 6.65
CA GLY A 270 23.91 -7.12 7.05
C GLY A 270 23.85 -8.63 6.81
N PHE A 271 22.62 -9.14 6.71
CA PHE A 271 22.35 -10.54 6.40
C PHE A 271 22.58 -10.83 4.92
N THR A 272 23.71 -11.43 4.60
CA THR A 272 24.08 -11.87 3.24
C THR A 272 23.80 -13.36 3.08
N ILE A 273 23.57 -13.81 1.84
CA ILE A 273 23.43 -15.24 1.54
C ILE A 273 24.81 -15.91 1.43
N GLU A 274 24.87 -17.20 1.75
CA GLU A 274 26.12 -17.96 1.67
C GLU A 274 26.57 -18.19 0.21
N PRO A 275 27.89 -18.32 -0.06
CA PRO A 275 28.40 -18.62 -1.39
C PRO A 275 27.81 -19.92 -1.97
N GLY A 276 27.29 -19.85 -3.19
CA GLY A 276 26.67 -20.98 -3.87
C GLY A 276 25.21 -21.27 -3.48
N VAL A 277 24.65 -20.55 -2.50
CA VAL A 277 23.23 -20.60 -2.16
C VAL A 277 22.43 -19.68 -3.07
N SER A 278 21.28 -20.15 -3.55
CA SER A 278 20.34 -19.34 -4.35
C SER A 278 19.64 -18.29 -3.49
N LEU A 279 19.55 -17.05 -3.99
CA LEU A 279 18.81 -15.97 -3.33
C LEU A 279 17.33 -16.34 -3.14
N ILE A 280 16.71 -16.93 -4.16
CA ILE A 280 15.28 -17.35 -4.12
C ILE A 280 15.07 -18.38 -3.02
N GLU A 281 15.94 -19.40 -2.93
CA GLU A 281 15.82 -20.44 -1.91
C GLU A 281 16.05 -19.88 -0.50
N ALA A 282 17.10 -19.06 -0.31
CA ALA A 282 17.40 -18.44 0.98
C ALA A 282 16.23 -17.58 1.49
N LEU A 283 15.58 -16.81 0.62
CA LEU A 283 14.40 -16.00 0.93
C LEU A 283 13.18 -16.87 1.27
N GLN A 284 12.92 -17.93 0.49
CA GLN A 284 11.84 -18.88 0.77
C GLN A 284 12.05 -19.56 2.13
N LYS A 285 13.25 -20.06 2.42
CA LYS A 285 13.59 -20.70 3.71
C LYS A 285 13.48 -19.73 4.89
N ALA A 286 13.80 -18.45 4.71
CA ALA A 286 13.68 -17.44 5.76
C ALA A 286 12.23 -17.00 6.05
N THR A 287 11.35 -17.02 5.04
CA THR A 287 10.00 -16.44 5.14
C THR A 287 8.87 -17.47 5.23
N GLN A 288 9.02 -18.66 4.64
CA GLN A 288 7.93 -19.61 4.43
C GLN A 288 8.18 -20.88 5.27
N PRO A 289 7.42 -21.14 6.36
CA PRO A 289 7.65 -22.28 7.24
C PRO A 289 7.50 -23.63 6.52
N ASP A 290 6.64 -23.71 5.50
CA ASP A 290 6.46 -24.94 4.72
C ASP A 290 7.71 -25.31 3.88
N ALA A 291 8.59 -24.33 3.61
CA ALA A 291 9.87 -24.57 2.92
C ALA A 291 11.01 -24.94 3.89
N SER A 292 10.97 -24.47 5.14
CA SER A 292 12.06 -24.56 6.11
C SER A 292 11.82 -25.52 7.28
N GLY A 293 10.56 -25.86 7.57
CA GLY A 293 10.14 -26.56 8.79
C GLY A 293 10.14 -25.71 10.07
N LYS A 294 10.45 -24.40 9.99
CA LYS A 294 10.59 -23.50 11.16
C LYS A 294 10.11 -22.07 10.86
N LEU A 295 9.48 -21.43 11.85
CA LEU A 295 9.27 -19.98 11.91
C LEU A 295 10.54 -19.28 12.40
N TYR A 296 10.95 -18.20 11.73
CA TYR A 296 12.08 -17.36 12.13
C TYR A 296 11.60 -16.01 12.65
N SER A 297 12.37 -15.39 13.54
CA SER A 297 12.09 -14.07 14.12
C SER A 297 12.82 -12.94 13.39
N PHE A 298 12.06 -12.00 12.85
CA PHE A 298 12.53 -10.68 12.42
C PHE A 298 11.33 -9.75 12.20
N SER A 299 11.57 -8.43 12.18
CA SER A 299 10.49 -7.44 12.09
C SER A 299 9.62 -7.56 10.83
N CYS A 300 8.34 -7.18 10.94
CA CYS A 300 7.42 -7.14 9.81
C CYS A 300 7.92 -6.26 8.66
N TYR A 301 8.63 -5.16 8.97
CA TYR A 301 9.31 -4.33 7.98
C TYR A 301 10.30 -5.15 7.14
N ARG A 302 11.19 -5.90 7.81
CA ARG A 302 12.17 -6.78 7.15
C ARG A 302 11.51 -7.88 6.32
N ALA A 303 10.42 -8.46 6.84
CA ALA A 303 9.66 -9.46 6.11
C ALA A 303 9.07 -8.92 4.80
N THR A 304 8.56 -7.67 4.80
CA THR A 304 8.08 -7.05 3.57
C THR A 304 9.20 -6.79 2.54
N GLU A 305 10.43 -6.49 2.97
CA GLU A 305 11.56 -6.41 2.03
C GLU A 305 11.87 -7.78 1.40
N TYR A 306 11.99 -8.84 2.22
CA TYR A 306 12.28 -10.19 1.73
C TYR A 306 11.19 -10.75 0.80
N VAL A 307 9.91 -10.53 1.12
CA VAL A 307 8.79 -10.95 0.26
C VAL A 307 8.76 -10.16 -1.05
N THR A 308 9.03 -8.85 -1.02
CA THR A 308 9.11 -8.03 -2.25
C THR A 308 10.28 -8.46 -3.12
N LEU A 309 11.45 -8.65 -2.51
CA LEU A 309 12.66 -9.11 -3.17
C LEU A 309 12.47 -10.50 -3.81
N LEU A 310 11.79 -11.42 -3.11
CA LEU A 310 11.46 -12.74 -3.66
C LEU A 310 10.56 -12.63 -4.89
N GLY A 311 9.55 -11.76 -4.87
CA GLY A 311 8.67 -11.54 -6.02
C GLY A 311 9.39 -10.96 -7.24
N ILE A 312 10.31 -10.03 -7.01
CA ILE A 312 11.19 -9.46 -8.04
C ILE A 312 12.17 -10.52 -8.56
N ALA A 313 12.84 -11.26 -7.67
CA ALA A 313 13.83 -12.27 -8.02
C ALA A 313 13.24 -13.42 -8.86
N LEU A 314 12.01 -13.84 -8.55
CA LEU A 314 11.28 -14.85 -9.34
C LEU A 314 11.01 -14.38 -10.78
N GLU A 315 10.61 -13.13 -10.98
CA GLU A 315 10.43 -12.57 -12.33
C GLU A 315 11.78 -12.39 -13.05
N LEU A 316 12.79 -11.85 -12.37
CA LEU A 316 14.13 -11.63 -12.94
C LEU A 316 14.78 -12.93 -13.42
N ARG A 317 14.61 -14.03 -12.70
CA ARG A 317 15.15 -15.35 -13.08
C ARG A 317 14.71 -15.76 -14.49
N ASP A 318 13.46 -15.48 -14.83
CA ASP A 318 12.83 -15.96 -16.07
C ASP A 318 12.87 -14.89 -17.18
N ALA A 319 12.70 -13.61 -16.83
CA ALA A 319 12.57 -12.50 -17.78
C ALA A 319 13.84 -11.63 -17.95
N HIS A 320 14.77 -11.63 -16.99
CA HIS A 320 16.02 -10.88 -17.09
C HIS A 320 17.20 -11.56 -16.34
N PRO A 321 17.66 -12.75 -16.79
CA PRO A 321 18.61 -13.58 -16.03
C PRO A 321 19.95 -12.89 -15.69
N ALA A 322 20.40 -11.95 -16.53
CA ALA A 322 21.62 -11.18 -16.27
C ALA A 322 21.50 -10.25 -15.04
N LEU A 323 20.34 -9.63 -14.85
CA LEU A 323 20.06 -8.80 -13.67
C LEU A 323 19.76 -9.67 -12.44
N TYR A 324 19.15 -10.86 -12.60
CA TYR A 324 19.05 -11.86 -11.54
C TYR A 324 20.45 -12.23 -10.99
N ALA A 325 21.40 -12.57 -11.86
CA ALA A 325 22.75 -12.96 -11.46
C ALA A 325 23.51 -11.82 -10.74
N ARG A 326 23.30 -10.56 -11.13
CA ARG A 326 23.82 -9.39 -10.40
C ARG A 326 23.15 -9.23 -9.03
N LEU A 327 21.83 -9.44 -8.93
CA LEU A 327 21.08 -9.34 -7.69
C LEU A 327 21.48 -10.41 -6.67
N GLU A 328 21.71 -11.64 -7.12
CA GLU A 328 22.20 -12.74 -6.27
C GLU A 328 23.62 -12.46 -5.76
N ARG A 329 24.53 -12.00 -6.64
CA ARG A 329 25.89 -11.57 -6.24
C ARG A 329 25.85 -10.39 -5.26
N GLN A 330 24.98 -9.41 -5.49
CA GLN A 330 24.77 -8.31 -4.55
C GLN A 330 24.45 -8.86 -3.16
N TRP A 331 23.50 -9.78 -3.04
CA TRP A 331 23.11 -10.35 -1.75
C TRP A 331 24.14 -11.29 -1.12
N GLN A 332 25.08 -11.84 -1.89
CA GLN A 332 26.26 -12.55 -1.36
C GLN A 332 27.27 -11.57 -0.72
N THR A 333 27.39 -10.36 -1.25
CA THR A 333 28.36 -9.35 -0.78
C THR A 333 27.82 -8.40 0.28
N ARG A 334 26.62 -7.84 0.08
CA ARG A 334 25.97 -6.86 0.97
C ARG A 334 24.45 -6.80 0.72
N ALA A 335 23.66 -6.97 1.78
CA ALA A 335 22.22 -6.77 1.67
C ALA A 335 21.88 -5.30 1.44
N ILE A 336 20.96 -5.04 0.51
CA ILE A 336 20.32 -3.72 0.35
C ILE A 336 19.14 -3.69 1.33
N MET A 337 19.03 -2.65 2.15
CA MET A 337 18.05 -2.62 3.23
C MET A 337 17.64 -1.21 3.63
N SER A 338 16.51 -1.10 4.30
CA SER A 338 15.96 0.16 4.82
C SER A 338 15.82 1.17 3.67
N GLY A 339 16.13 2.46 3.85
CA GLY A 339 16.05 3.48 2.79
C GLY A 339 16.56 3.02 1.41
N PRO A 340 17.81 2.54 1.29
CA PRO A 340 18.34 1.96 0.05
C PRO A 340 17.49 0.86 -0.62
N PHE A 341 16.73 0.06 0.14
CA PHE A 341 15.82 -0.92 -0.45
C PHE A 341 14.64 -0.25 -1.17
N HIS A 342 14.08 0.79 -0.56
CA HIS A 342 13.01 1.57 -1.17
C HIS A 342 13.53 2.24 -2.46
N ASP A 343 14.69 2.90 -2.40
CA ASP A 343 15.28 3.61 -3.54
C ASP A 343 15.59 2.69 -4.74
N VAL A 344 16.10 1.47 -4.48
CA VAL A 344 16.53 0.53 -5.53
C VAL A 344 15.39 -0.31 -6.10
N PHE A 345 14.45 -0.77 -5.26
CA PHE A 345 13.44 -1.77 -5.67
C PHE A 345 12.02 -1.26 -5.76
N LEU A 346 11.69 -0.13 -5.13
CA LEU A 346 10.31 0.32 -4.99
C LEU A 346 10.04 1.61 -5.78
N ARG A 347 8.80 1.70 -6.26
CA ARG A 347 8.16 2.92 -6.75
C ARG A 347 6.96 3.20 -5.87
N GLU A 348 7.05 4.29 -5.12
CA GLU A 348 5.94 4.88 -4.37
C GLU A 348 4.97 5.58 -5.35
N TYR A 349 3.66 5.48 -5.11
CA TYR A 349 2.65 6.17 -5.92
C TYR A 349 1.51 6.72 -5.06
N GLY A 350 0.87 7.78 -5.57
CA GLY A 350 0.17 8.78 -4.75
C GLY A 350 1.14 9.85 -4.22
N SER A 351 0.63 10.86 -3.51
CA SER A 351 1.45 11.82 -2.77
C SER A 351 0.66 12.48 -1.63
N MET A 352 1.28 13.35 -0.83
CA MET A 352 0.55 14.15 0.15
C MET A 352 -0.42 15.15 -0.50
N ASP A 353 -0.08 15.68 -1.68
CA ASP A 353 -0.91 16.62 -2.44
C ASP A 353 -2.02 15.91 -3.25
N ALA A 354 -1.73 14.70 -3.73
CA ALA A 354 -2.64 13.82 -4.46
C ALA A 354 -2.73 12.44 -3.78
N PRO A 355 -3.34 12.36 -2.57
CA PRO A 355 -3.36 11.12 -1.79
C PRO A 355 -4.33 10.10 -2.37
N LEU A 356 -3.97 8.83 -2.24
CA LEU A 356 -4.83 7.73 -2.64
C LEU A 356 -6.08 7.62 -1.74
N PRO A 357 -7.24 7.20 -2.27
CA PRO A 357 -8.42 6.93 -1.46
C PRO A 357 -8.14 5.89 -0.36
N PRO A 358 -8.71 6.02 0.85
CA PRO A 358 -8.41 5.10 1.97
C PRO A 358 -8.74 3.62 1.75
N ARG A 359 -9.54 3.33 0.72
CA ARG A 359 -10.01 2.00 0.33
C ARG A 359 -9.45 1.52 -1.03
N TYR A 360 -8.47 2.24 -1.57
CA TYR A 360 -7.81 1.90 -2.82
C TYR A 360 -6.49 1.15 -2.56
N TYR A 361 -6.40 -0.06 -3.10
CA TYR A 361 -5.26 -0.98 -3.03
C TYR A 361 -5.18 -1.85 -4.30
N VAL A 362 -3.98 -2.12 -4.79
CA VAL A 362 -3.71 -3.10 -5.86
C VAL A 362 -3.02 -4.32 -5.24
N PRO A 363 -3.42 -5.58 -5.55
CA PRO A 363 -2.77 -6.76 -4.98
C PRO A 363 -1.26 -6.75 -5.19
N GLY A 364 -0.51 -7.07 -4.14
CA GLY A 364 0.95 -6.95 -4.10
C GLY A 364 1.46 -5.56 -3.71
N ASP A 365 0.59 -4.58 -3.45
CA ASP A 365 1.00 -3.32 -2.81
C ASP A 365 1.58 -3.59 -1.43
N ARG A 366 2.75 -3.01 -1.16
CA ARG A 366 3.30 -2.88 0.19
C ARG A 366 2.82 -1.56 0.80
N LEU A 367 2.45 -1.59 2.08
CA LEU A 367 1.97 -0.43 2.81
C LEU A 367 2.17 -0.55 4.32
N TRP A 368 2.02 0.58 5.01
CA TRP A 368 2.09 0.68 6.46
C TRP A 368 0.77 1.22 7.02
N PHE A 369 0.18 0.48 7.97
CA PHE A 369 -0.89 0.99 8.83
C PHE A 369 -0.28 1.57 10.10
N ARG A 370 -0.28 2.90 10.25
CA ARG A 370 0.26 3.58 11.44
C ARG A 370 -0.61 3.33 12.68
N ASN A 371 0.01 3.21 13.86
CA ASN A 371 -0.70 3.42 15.13
C ASN A 371 -0.89 4.93 15.42
N PRO A 372 -2.12 5.47 15.43
CA PRO A 372 -2.39 6.89 15.65
C PRO A 372 -2.54 7.27 17.14
N ASP A 373 -2.34 6.34 18.07
CA ASP A 373 -2.38 6.59 19.51
C ASP A 373 -0.95 6.80 20.07
N ALA A 374 -0.72 7.96 20.69
CA ALA A 374 0.60 8.41 21.11
C ALA A 374 1.23 7.59 22.25
N HIS A 375 0.44 6.83 23.02
CA HIS A 375 0.94 6.04 24.13
C HIS A 375 1.38 4.66 23.65
N SER A 376 0.45 3.93 23.02
CA SER A 376 0.71 2.59 22.49
C SER A 376 1.69 2.57 21.32
N SER A 377 1.85 3.68 20.58
CA SER A 377 2.89 3.79 19.54
C SER A 377 4.32 3.78 20.06
N ASN A 378 4.54 3.86 21.37
CA ASN A 378 5.86 3.71 21.99
C ASN A 378 6.11 2.29 22.52
N VAL A 379 5.16 1.36 22.38
CA VAL A 379 5.42 -0.06 22.62
C VAL A 379 6.21 -0.58 21.42
N GLU A 380 7.36 -1.18 21.66
CA GLU A 380 8.23 -1.73 20.62
C GLU A 380 7.46 -2.74 19.74
N GLY A 381 7.45 -2.50 18.43
CA GLY A 381 6.75 -3.32 17.44
C GLY A 381 5.28 -2.94 17.19
N TYR A 382 4.74 -1.94 17.90
CA TYR A 382 3.35 -1.45 17.76
C TYR A 382 3.27 0.04 17.36
N GLU A 383 4.34 0.56 16.76
CA GLU A 383 4.36 1.88 16.09
C GLU A 383 3.42 1.88 14.86
N GLY A 384 3.19 0.70 14.29
CA GLY A 384 2.28 0.42 13.18
C GLY A 384 2.53 -0.99 12.62
N SER A 385 1.85 -1.35 11.54
CA SER A 385 1.94 -2.68 10.94
C SER A 385 2.25 -2.58 9.45
N TRP A 386 3.40 -3.13 9.05
CA TRP A 386 3.75 -3.33 7.64
C TRP A 386 3.06 -4.58 7.09
N VAL A 387 2.38 -4.43 5.96
CA VAL A 387 1.60 -5.50 5.30
C VAL A 387 1.65 -5.37 3.78
N PHE A 388 1.21 -6.44 3.11
CA PHE A 388 0.79 -6.44 1.72
C PHE A 388 -0.73 -6.55 1.61
N TYR A 389 -1.31 -5.90 0.61
CA TYR A 389 -2.66 -6.24 0.15
C TYR A 389 -2.61 -7.53 -0.68
N LEU A 390 -3.34 -8.56 -0.24
CA LEU A 390 -3.35 -9.91 -0.83
C LEU A 390 -4.39 -10.09 -1.95
N GLY A 391 -5.19 -9.05 -2.21
CA GLY A 391 -6.41 -9.17 -2.98
C GLY A 391 -7.62 -9.60 -2.15
N SER A 392 -8.80 -9.62 -2.77
CA SER A 392 -10.08 -10.00 -2.16
C SER A 392 -10.43 -9.28 -0.84
N GLY A 393 -9.97 -8.05 -0.65
CA GLY A 393 -10.20 -7.28 0.58
C GLY A 393 -9.29 -7.66 1.76
N LEU A 394 -8.31 -8.54 1.54
CA LEU A 394 -7.45 -9.12 2.56
C LEU A 394 -6.03 -8.52 2.57
N PHE A 395 -5.43 -8.50 3.75
CA PHE A 395 -4.06 -8.11 4.04
C PHE A 395 -3.39 -9.24 4.82
N ASN A 396 -2.10 -9.46 4.59
CA ASN A 396 -1.41 -10.56 5.25
C ASN A 396 -1.29 -10.34 6.77
N ASN A 397 -1.24 -11.44 7.50
CA ASN A 397 -0.93 -11.46 8.92
C ASN A 397 0.31 -12.33 9.13
N PHE A 398 1.47 -11.71 9.40
CA PHE A 398 2.72 -12.45 9.51
C PHE A 398 2.78 -13.40 10.73
N TRP A 399 1.98 -13.14 11.77
CA TRP A 399 2.01 -13.91 13.02
C TRP A 399 0.91 -14.97 13.08
N LYS A 400 -0.24 -14.72 12.43
CA LYS A 400 -1.34 -15.68 12.27
C LYS A 400 -1.68 -15.79 10.78
N ARG A 401 -0.78 -16.43 10.01
CA ARG A 401 -0.86 -16.56 8.52
C ARG A 401 -2.24 -16.93 8.01
N ASP A 402 -2.85 -17.94 8.64
CA ASP A 402 -4.13 -18.51 8.24
C ASP A 402 -5.34 -17.64 8.72
N GLN A 403 -5.08 -16.46 9.28
CA GLN A 403 -6.04 -15.44 9.70
C GLN A 403 -5.65 -14.05 9.11
N PRO A 404 -5.74 -13.88 7.78
CA PRO A 404 -5.48 -12.60 7.13
C PRO A 404 -6.49 -11.53 7.59
N TYR A 405 -6.04 -10.29 7.67
CA TYR A 405 -6.91 -9.19 8.08
C TYR A 405 -7.76 -8.68 6.92
N THR A 406 -9.01 -8.31 7.19
CA THR A 406 -9.68 -7.26 6.39
C THR A 406 -9.16 -5.88 6.80
N LEU A 407 -9.37 -4.86 5.94
CA LEU A 407 -9.11 -3.46 6.31
C LEU A 407 -9.81 -3.10 7.64
N THR A 408 -11.06 -3.52 7.81
CA THR A 408 -11.84 -3.26 9.02
C THR A 408 -11.22 -3.89 10.26
N SER A 409 -10.90 -5.18 10.23
CA SER A 409 -10.30 -5.87 11.38
C SER A 409 -8.92 -5.30 11.73
N LYS A 410 -8.10 -4.91 10.73
CA LYS A 410 -6.79 -4.31 11.01
C LYS A 410 -6.91 -2.91 11.65
N CYS A 411 -7.86 -2.09 11.18
CA CYS A 411 -8.15 -0.81 11.82
C CYS A 411 -8.65 -0.96 13.27
N VAL A 412 -9.51 -1.96 13.54
CA VAL A 412 -10.02 -2.22 14.89
C VAL A 412 -8.94 -2.77 15.82
N GLU A 413 -8.09 -3.66 15.35
CA GLU A 413 -6.93 -4.17 16.11
C GLU A 413 -5.97 -3.04 16.50
N ILE A 414 -5.49 -2.24 15.54
CA ILE A 414 -4.57 -1.12 15.81
C ILE A 414 -5.24 -0.07 16.71
N TYR A 415 -6.56 0.13 16.59
CA TYR A 415 -7.27 1.01 17.52
C TYR A 415 -7.13 0.52 18.96
N HIS A 416 -7.31 -0.78 19.21
CA HIS A 416 -7.28 -1.36 20.55
C HIS A 416 -5.89 -1.59 21.14
N TRP A 417 -4.80 -1.38 20.40
CA TRP A 417 -3.45 -1.36 21.00
C TRP A 417 -3.34 -0.34 22.15
N ARG A 418 -4.14 0.74 22.15
CA ARG A 418 -4.26 1.67 23.28
C ARG A 418 -4.84 1.04 24.56
N ASP A 419 -5.73 0.07 24.44
CA ASP A 419 -6.39 -0.60 25.57
C ASP A 419 -5.45 -1.64 26.21
N GLY A 420 -4.53 -2.22 25.42
CA GLY A 420 -3.54 -3.20 25.88
C GLY A 420 -2.22 -2.61 26.38
N ALA A 421 -1.89 -1.36 26.03
CA ALA A 421 -0.61 -0.75 26.38
C ALA A 421 -0.50 -0.45 27.88
N ARG A 422 0.55 -0.95 28.53
CA ARG A 422 0.80 -0.76 29.97
C ARG A 422 2.28 -0.93 30.32
N GLN A 423 2.64 -0.53 31.53
CA GLN A 423 3.95 -0.87 32.10
C GLN A 423 3.94 -2.28 32.69
N ASP A 424 5.04 -3.01 32.51
CA ASP A 424 5.30 -4.27 33.22
C ASP A 424 5.91 -4.03 34.62
N GLY A 425 6.25 -5.11 35.33
CA GLY A 425 6.88 -5.03 36.66
C GLY A 425 8.29 -4.43 36.68
N GLN A 426 8.89 -4.14 35.52
CA GLN A 426 10.19 -3.48 35.37
C GLN A 426 10.04 -2.03 34.86
N GLY A 427 8.81 -1.56 34.62
CA GLY A 427 8.52 -0.25 34.04
C GLY A 427 8.71 -0.18 32.51
N ARG A 428 8.99 -1.31 31.83
CA ARG A 428 9.00 -1.37 30.35
C ARG A 428 7.56 -1.21 29.86
N LEU A 429 7.37 -0.48 28.78
CA LEU A 429 6.07 -0.42 28.12
C LEU A 429 5.87 -1.67 27.26
N VAL A 430 4.78 -2.39 27.51
CA VAL A 430 4.43 -3.67 26.86
C VAL A 430 2.97 -3.65 26.41
N LEU A 431 2.59 -4.57 25.52
CA LEU A 431 1.20 -4.77 25.10
C LEU A 431 0.60 -6.04 25.71
N ASP A 432 -0.61 -5.93 26.26
CA ASP A 432 -1.45 -7.08 26.56
C ASP A 432 -2.28 -7.49 25.33
N GLU A 433 -1.79 -8.48 24.59
CA GLU A 433 -2.55 -9.02 23.45
C GLU A 433 -3.90 -9.63 23.87
N ALA A 434 -4.05 -10.17 25.08
CA ALA A 434 -5.33 -10.76 25.50
C ALA A 434 -6.42 -9.69 25.70
N ILE A 435 -6.06 -8.52 26.26
CA ILE A 435 -6.97 -7.37 26.32
C ILE A 435 -7.29 -6.86 24.90
N VAL A 436 -6.30 -6.78 24.02
CA VAL A 436 -6.53 -6.37 22.62
C VAL A 436 -7.49 -7.33 21.92
N GLU A 437 -7.28 -8.64 22.03
CA GLU A 437 -8.16 -9.66 21.44
C GLU A 437 -9.60 -9.58 21.97
N GLU A 438 -9.79 -9.45 23.29
CA GLU A 438 -11.12 -9.28 23.89
C GLU A 438 -11.82 -8.02 23.36
N ARG A 439 -11.08 -6.90 23.31
CA ARG A 439 -11.59 -5.60 22.83
C ARG A 439 -11.96 -5.65 21.36
N VAL A 440 -11.10 -6.21 20.52
CA VAL A 440 -11.35 -6.43 19.08
C VAL A 440 -12.58 -7.29 18.87
N ALA A 441 -12.69 -8.44 19.55
CA ALA A 441 -13.84 -9.32 19.41
C ALA A 441 -15.16 -8.62 19.81
N ARG A 442 -15.14 -7.88 20.93
CA ARG A 442 -16.31 -7.11 21.40
C ARG A 442 -16.68 -5.98 20.45
N SER A 443 -15.72 -5.24 19.92
CA SER A 443 -15.97 -4.14 18.99
C SER A 443 -16.45 -4.61 17.63
N LEU A 444 -15.91 -5.72 17.10
CA LEU A 444 -16.39 -6.31 15.84
C LEU A 444 -17.82 -6.87 15.93
N ALA A 445 -18.28 -7.21 17.14
CA ALA A 445 -19.67 -7.61 17.39
C ALA A 445 -20.66 -6.43 17.43
N ASP A 446 -20.20 -5.17 17.52
CA ASP A 446 -21.04 -3.97 17.54
C ASP A 446 -20.82 -3.10 16.28
N PRO A 447 -21.75 -3.13 15.31
CA PRO A 447 -21.67 -2.29 14.10
C PRO A 447 -21.58 -0.79 14.34
N ALA A 448 -22.09 -0.28 15.47
CA ALA A 448 -21.93 1.13 15.82
C ALA A 448 -20.49 1.42 16.23
N MET A 449 -19.91 0.60 17.10
CA MET A 449 -18.52 0.71 17.53
C MET A 449 -17.54 0.56 16.37
N VAL A 450 -17.76 -0.40 15.45
CA VAL A 450 -16.96 -0.52 14.21
C VAL A 450 -17.00 0.76 13.39
N ARG A 451 -18.19 1.33 13.14
CA ARG A 451 -18.32 2.55 12.35
C ARG A 451 -17.58 3.72 12.99
N ASP A 452 -17.70 3.89 14.30
CA ASP A 452 -17.12 5.01 15.02
C ASP A 452 -15.58 4.88 15.13
N ILE A 453 -15.05 3.66 15.29
CA ILE A 453 -13.61 3.36 15.16
C ILE A 453 -13.12 3.69 13.75
N LEU A 454 -13.79 3.20 12.70
CA LEU A 454 -13.40 3.43 11.31
C LEU A 454 -13.44 4.92 10.92
N ALA A 455 -14.34 5.72 11.49
CA ALA A 455 -14.41 7.16 11.27
C ALA A 455 -13.16 7.93 11.74
N ARG A 456 -12.37 7.36 12.67
CA ARG A 456 -11.01 7.82 12.99
C ARG A 456 -9.96 7.07 12.17
N MET A 457 -10.00 5.74 12.19
CA MET A 457 -8.88 4.93 11.69
C MET A 457 -8.68 5.04 10.17
N LEU A 458 -9.75 5.25 9.37
CA LEU A 458 -9.64 5.41 7.92
C LEU A 458 -9.20 6.82 7.47
N ARG A 459 -8.95 7.74 8.39
CA ARG A 459 -8.32 9.02 8.08
C ARG A 459 -6.86 8.79 7.67
N ARG A 460 -6.31 9.73 6.91
CA ARG A 460 -4.86 9.76 6.64
C ARG A 460 -4.09 9.89 7.95
N ARG A 461 -2.90 9.29 8.03
CA ARG A 461 -1.98 9.48 9.15
C ARG A 461 -1.55 10.94 9.26
N ASP A 462 -1.36 11.40 10.50
CA ASP A 462 -0.65 12.65 10.77
C ASP A 462 0.84 12.53 10.37
N PRO A 463 1.56 13.66 10.18
CA PRO A 463 3.00 13.68 10.02
C PRO A 463 3.76 12.97 11.15
N GLN A 464 5.03 12.62 10.89
CA GLN A 464 5.90 11.99 11.89
C GLN A 464 5.99 12.83 13.17
N GLY A 465 5.85 12.18 14.33
CA GLY A 465 5.86 12.84 15.64
C GLY A 465 4.54 13.52 16.04
N VAL A 466 3.54 13.61 15.14
CA VAL A 466 2.24 14.22 15.42
C VAL A 466 1.20 13.13 15.68
N TYR A 467 0.42 13.30 16.75
CA TYR A 467 -0.64 12.37 17.17
C TYR A 467 -1.89 13.18 17.55
N ALA A 468 -2.52 13.76 16.54
CA ALA A 468 -3.70 14.61 16.70
C ALA A 468 -4.95 13.82 16.26
N GLU A 469 -5.54 14.23 15.14
CA GLU A 469 -6.80 13.69 14.61
C GLU A 469 -6.58 12.70 13.45
N GLY A 470 -5.33 12.34 13.14
CA GLY A 470 -4.98 11.39 12.10
C GLY A 470 -5.45 9.95 12.37
N GLY A 471 -5.50 9.17 11.29
CA GLY A 471 -5.81 7.74 11.30
C GLY A 471 -4.58 6.88 11.01
N CYS A 472 -4.82 5.64 10.57
CA CYS A 472 -3.76 4.68 10.27
C CYS A 472 -3.31 4.67 8.80
N ILE A 473 -4.05 5.33 7.90
CA ILE A 473 -3.89 5.15 6.45
C ILE A 473 -2.80 6.04 5.88
N ASP A 474 -1.87 5.48 5.13
CA ASP A 474 -0.88 6.27 4.40
C ASP A 474 -1.45 6.95 3.15
N ALA A 475 -0.85 8.06 2.72
CA ALA A 475 -1.25 8.78 1.50
C ALA A 475 -0.88 8.02 0.21
N THR A 476 0.07 7.09 0.31
CA THR A 476 0.76 6.43 -0.80
C THR A 476 0.80 4.91 -0.65
N ARG A 477 1.15 4.19 -1.71
CA ARG A 477 1.44 2.74 -1.70
C ARG A 477 2.74 2.48 -2.45
N GLU A 478 3.37 1.35 -2.15
CA GLU A 478 4.62 0.94 -2.78
C GLU A 478 4.43 -0.28 -3.68
N CYS A 479 5.07 -0.26 -4.85
CA CYS A 479 5.10 -1.37 -5.80
C CYS A 479 6.52 -1.54 -6.37
N ALA A 480 6.81 -2.65 -7.05
CA ALA A 480 8.13 -2.87 -7.63
C ALA A 480 8.46 -1.90 -8.79
N GLN A 481 9.74 -1.56 -8.91
CA GLN A 481 10.36 -0.94 -10.09
C GLN A 481 10.23 -1.84 -11.34
N TRP A 482 10.38 -1.27 -12.54
CA TRP A 482 10.46 -2.03 -13.80
C TRP A 482 11.71 -2.92 -13.86
N VAL A 483 11.62 -4.06 -14.55
CA VAL A 483 12.66 -5.10 -14.51
C VAL A 483 13.10 -5.66 -15.86
N LEU A 484 12.39 -5.42 -16.97
CA LEU A 484 12.74 -6.07 -18.23
C LEU A 484 14.01 -5.50 -18.88
N PRO A 485 14.70 -6.26 -19.75
CA PRO A 485 15.86 -5.74 -20.49
C PRO A 485 15.53 -4.49 -21.30
N GLY A 486 16.35 -3.43 -21.16
CA GLY A 486 16.16 -2.14 -21.84
C GLY A 486 15.26 -1.13 -21.11
N THR A 487 14.38 -1.60 -20.22
CA THR A 487 13.41 -0.78 -19.46
C THR A 487 13.63 -0.81 -17.95
N ALA A 488 14.42 -1.75 -17.44
CA ALA A 488 14.68 -1.94 -16.02
C ALA A 488 15.14 -0.67 -15.30
N GLN A 489 14.51 -0.38 -14.15
CA GLN A 489 14.82 0.77 -13.29
C GLN A 489 15.64 0.38 -12.05
N ILE A 490 15.80 -0.92 -11.78
CA ILE A 490 16.66 -1.42 -10.69
C ILE A 490 18.13 -1.15 -11.03
N VAL A 491 18.73 -0.18 -10.34
CA VAL A 491 20.17 0.08 -10.34
C VAL A 491 20.74 -0.47 -9.03
N LEU A 492 21.37 -1.64 -9.12
CA LEU A 492 22.12 -2.19 -7.99
C LEU A 492 23.37 -1.34 -7.75
N PRO A 493 23.75 -1.04 -6.49
CA PRO A 493 25.09 -0.56 -6.20
C PRO A 493 26.07 -1.66 -6.65
N ASP A 494 27.09 -1.32 -7.45
CA ASP A 494 28.07 -2.33 -7.84
C ASP A 494 28.86 -2.77 -6.60
N ALA A 495 28.94 -4.10 -6.40
CA ALA A 495 29.34 -4.77 -5.17
C ALA A 495 30.85 -4.95 -4.99
#